data_AF-A0A8J8ECX4-F1
#
_entry.id   AF-A0A8J8ECX4-F1
#
_cell.length_a   1.000
_cell.length_b   1.000
_cell.length_c   1.000
_cell.angle_alpha   90.00
_cell.angle_beta   90.00
_cell.angle_gamma   90.00
#
_symmetry.space_group_name_H-M   'P 1'
#
loop_
_entity.id
_entity.type
_entity.pdbx_description
1 polymer ?
#
loop_
_entity_poly.entity_id
_entity_poly.type
_entity_poly.pdbx_seq_one_letter_code
_entity_poly.pdbx_strand_id
1 'polypeptide(L)' 'MFRYTRFEKARIIGARALQIAMGAPILIDVPEGITPLDAALLEFEKGIIPLTVIRPS' A
#
# COMPACT_ATOMS: atom_id res chain seq x y z
N MET A 1 10.15 12.59 -6.64
CA MET A 1 9.47 11.66 -5.73
C MET A 1 8.37 12.43 -5.02
N PHE A 2 7.13 12.34 -5.51
CA PHE A 2 6.02 13.16 -5.00
C PHE A 2 5.81 12.85 -3.53
N ARG A 3 6.03 13.86 -2.69
CA ARG A 3 5.81 13.74 -1.24
C ARG A 3 4.30 13.65 -1.02
N TYR A 4 3.83 12.46 -0.65
CA TYR A 4 2.46 12.28 -0.18
C TYR A 4 2.24 13.04 1.12
N THR A 5 1.06 13.62 1.30
CA THR A 5 0.64 14.14 2.60
C THR A 5 0.45 12.98 3.58
N ARG A 6 0.42 13.27 4.89
CA ARG A 6 0.15 12.23 5.91
C ARG A 6 -1.19 11.52 5.66
N PHE A 7 -2.19 12.26 5.16
CA PHE A 7 -3.52 11.72 4.83
C PHE A 7 -3.49 10.84 3.58
N GLU A 8 -2.81 11.28 2.53
CA GLU A 8 -2.63 10.49 1.30
C GLU A 8 -1.89 9.19 1.59
N LYS A 9 -0.79 9.27 2.36
CA LYS A 9 -0.02 8.09 2.79
C LYS A 9 -0.91 7.08 3.53
N ALA A 10 -1.66 7.55 4.53
CA ALA A 10 -2.57 6.69 5.28
C ALA A 10 -3.65 6.06 4.39
N ARG A 11 -4.21 6.84 3.45
CA ARG A 11 -5.27 6.37 2.54
C ARG A 11 -4.76 5.30 1.57
N ILE A 12 -3.57 5.48 1.01
CA ILE A 12 -2.92 4.52 0.09
C ILE A 12 -2.67 3.20 0.81
N ILE A 13 -2.04 3.24 1.99
CA ILE A 13 -1.73 2.05 2.78
C ILE A 13 -3.01 1.32 3.18
N GLY A 14 -4.02 2.04 3.68
CA GLY A 14 -5.29 1.44 4.07
C GLY A 14 -6.06 0.81 2.89
N ALA A 15 -6.06 1.47 1.73
CA ALA A 15 -6.68 0.91 0.53
C ALA A 15 -5.96 -0.37 0.07
N ARG A 16 -4.62 -0.38 0.09
CA ARG A 16 -3.84 -1.54 -0.32
C ARG A 16 -3.97 -2.70 0.67
N ALA A 17 -3.97 -2.43 1.97
CA ALA A 17 -4.19 -3.45 3.00
C ALA A 17 -5.55 -4.14 2.83
N LEU A 18 -6.60 -3.39 2.47
CA LEU A 18 -7.91 -3.96 2.16
C LEU A 18 -7.87 -4.88 0.94
N GLN A 19 -7.19 -4.48 -0.14
CA GLN A 19 -7.04 -5.33 -1.33
C GLN A 19 -6.38 -6.67 -0.97
N ILE A 20 -5.30 -6.63 -0.19
CA ILE A 20 -4.58 -7.83 0.25
C ILE A 20 -5.47 -8.70 1.14
N ALA A 21 -6.22 -8.09 2.06
CA ALA A 21 -7.18 -8.81 2.91
C ALA A 21 -8.29 -9.51 2.09
N MET A 22 -8.64 -8.97 0.92
CA MET A 22 -9.60 -9.57 -0.01
C MET A 22 -8.98 -10.64 -0.94
N GLY A 23 -7.71 -11.02 -0.72
CA GLY A 23 -7.02 -12.03 -1.51
C GLY A 23 -6.37 -11.50 -2.79
N ALA A 24 -6.17 -10.18 -2.92
CA ALA A 24 -5.38 -9.65 -4.02
C ALA A 24 -3.91 -10.10 -3.92
N PRO A 25 -3.23 -10.35 -5.05
CA PRO A 25 -1.84 -10.76 -5.05
C PRO A 25 -0.92 -9.66 -4.50
N ILE A 26 0.03 -10.09 -3.68
CA ILE A 26 1.10 -9.25 -3.12
C ILE A 26 2.27 -9.25 -4.12
N LEU A 27 2.86 -8.08 -4.37
CA LEU A 27 3.93 -7.89 -5.36
C LEU A 27 5.34 -8.12 -4.81
N ILE A 28 5.44 -8.54 -3.55
CA ILE A 28 6.69 -8.79 -2.84
C ILE A 28 6.69 -10.20 -2.27
N ASP A 29 7.88 -10.80 -2.19
CA ASP A 29 8.09 -11.94 -1.31
C ASP A 29 7.98 -11.47 0.14
N VAL A 30 6.90 -11.89 0.78
CA VAL A 30 6.63 -11.66 2.19
C VAL A 30 6.76 -12.99 2.94
N PRO A 31 7.49 -13.02 4.07
CA PRO A 31 7.52 -14.21 4.92
C PRO A 31 6.11 -14.63 5.36
N GLU A 32 5.87 -15.93 5.56
CA GLU A 32 4.56 -16.43 5.97
C GLU A 32 4.14 -15.86 7.34
N GLY A 33 2.88 -15.42 7.46
CA GLY A 33 2.27 -15.02 8.75
C GLY A 33 2.17 -13.51 9.02
N ILE A 34 2.47 -12.65 8.04
CA ILE A 34 2.32 -11.19 8.20
C ILE A 34 0.90 -10.71 7.96
N THR A 35 0.53 -9.60 8.60
CA THR A 35 -0.79 -9.01 8.39
C THR A 35 -0.88 -8.32 7.03
N PRO A 36 -2.09 -8.17 6.46
CA PRO A 36 -2.29 -7.41 5.23
C PRO A 36 -1.79 -5.96 5.31
N LEU A 37 -1.80 -5.38 6.51
CA LEU A 37 -1.29 -4.04 6.76
C LEU A 37 0.22 -3.97 6.63
N ASP A 38 0.93 -4.93 7.20
CA ASP A 38 2.39 -5.00 7.15
C ASP A 38 2.87 -5.23 5.71
N ALA A 39 2.18 -6.10 4.97
CA ALA A 39 2.44 -6.32 3.54
C ALA A 39 2.26 -5.02 2.73
N ALA A 40 1.17 -4.26 2.97
CA ALA A 40 0.95 -2.97 2.32
C ALA A 40 2.03 -1.93 2.70
N LEU A 41 2.48 -1.90 3.96
CA LEU A 41 3.57 -1.01 4.38
C LEU A 41 4.87 -1.30 3.65
N LEU A 42 5.24 -2.58 3.53
CA LEU A 42 6.45 -3.01 2.82
C LEU A 42 6.39 -2.68 1.32
N GLU A 43 5.24 -2.87 0.68
CA GLU A 43 5.07 -2.45 -0.72
C GLU A 43 5.16 -0.92 -0.88
N PHE A 44 4.62 -0.16 0.09
CA PHE A 44 4.69 1.31 0.07
C PHE A 44 6.14 1.79 0.20
N GLU A 45 6.92 1.20 1.11
CA GLU A 45 8.33 1.52 1.33
C GLU A 45 9.20 1.20 0.12
N LYS A 46 8.90 0.11 -0.59
CA LYS A 46 9.54 -0.24 -1.86
C LYS A 46 9.06 0.58 -3.06
N GLY A 47 8.01 1.39 -2.90
CA GLY A 47 7.49 2.28 -3.95
C GLY A 47 6.79 1.56 -5.10
N ILE A 48 6.34 0.33 -4.89
CA ILE A 48 5.72 -0.55 -5.91
C ILE A 48 4.20 -0.69 -5.74
N ILE A 49 3.59 0.10 -4.84
CA ILE A 49 2.15 0.08 -4.66
C ILE A 49 1.44 0.50 -5.95
N PRO A 50 0.45 -0.28 -6.43
CA PRO A 50 -0.29 0.01 -7.65
C PRO A 50 -1.43 1.03 -7.42
N LEU A 51 -1.18 2.09 -6.65
CA LEU A 51 -2.15 3.14 -6.35
C LEU A 51 -1.52 4.52 -6.55
N THR A 52 -2.26 5.41 -7.20
CA THR A 52 -1.85 6.81 -7.42
C THR A 52 -2.90 7.74 -6.83
N VAL A 53 -2.46 8.85 -6.24
CA VAL A 53 -3.37 9.89 -5.75
C VAL A 53 -3.61 10.91 -6.86
N ILE A 54 -4.87 11.06 -7.24
CA ILE A 54 -5.32 12.15 -8.10
C ILE A 54 -5.70 13.32 -7.18
N ARG A 55 -5.02 14.45 -7.35
CA ARG A 55 -5.37 15.69 -6.65
C ARG A 55 -6.30 16.51 -7.54
N PRO A 56 -7.45 16.98 -7.03
CA PRO A 56 -8.20 18.00 -7.75
C PRO A 56 -7.34 19.26 -7.80
N SER A 57 -7.03 19.71 -9.01
CA SER A 57 -6.33 20.96 -9.32
C SER A 57 -7.23 22.17 -9.08
#